data_AF-A0A7Y2ZUL8-F1
#
_entry.id   AF-A0A7Y2ZUL8-F1
#
_cell.length_a   1.000
_cell.length_b   1.000
_cell.length_c   1.000
_cell.angle_alpha   90.00
_cell.angle_beta   90.00
_cell.angle_gamma   90.00
#
_symmetry.space_group_name_H-M   'P 1'
#
loop_
_entity.id
_entity.type
_entity.pdbx_description
1 polymer ?
#
loop_
_entity_poly.entity_id
_entity_poly.type
_entity_poly.pdbx_seq_one_letter_code
_entity_poly.pdbx_strand_id
1 'polypeptide(L)' 'MKRIKLNLKVVALFLATLILFQGCTVYKSANVSLNEAAQSNLKIKIIKNNGDKEKFSKVELWDDGQFYGRKK' A
#
# COMPACT_ATOMS: atom_id res chain seq x y z
N MET A 1 20.26 -2.28 40.55
CA MET A 1 20.01 -3.25 39.44
C MET A 1 18.52 -3.50 39.15
N LYS A 2 17.63 -3.73 40.15
CA LYS A 2 16.20 -4.03 39.91
C LYS A 2 15.46 -2.97 39.06
N ARG A 3 15.67 -1.66 39.35
CA ARG A 3 15.05 -0.56 38.59
C ARG A 3 15.54 -0.46 37.14
N ILE A 4 16.82 -0.75 36.91
CA ILE A 4 17.41 -0.75 35.56
C ILE A 4 16.78 -1.88 34.73
N LYS A 5 16.64 -3.08 35.29
CA LYS A 5 15.97 -4.21 34.63
C LYS A 5 14.49 -3.92 34.35
N LEU A 6 13.81 -3.23 35.27
CA LEU A 6 12.42 -2.80 35.09
C LEU A 6 12.29 -1.81 33.93
N ASN A 7 13.12 -0.77 33.90
CA ASN A 7 13.13 0.23 32.83
C ASN A 7 13.42 -0.41 31.48
N LEU A 8 14.40 -1.33 31.42
CA LEU A 8 14.73 -2.05 30.19
C LEU A 8 13.54 -2.87 29.67
N LYS A 9 12.78 -3.51 30.58
CA LYS A 9 11.60 -4.31 30.23
C LYS A 9 10.47 -3.42 29.69
N VAL A 10 10.27 -2.24 30.27
CA VAL A 10 9.28 -1.25 29.80
C VAL A 10 9.67 -0.70 28.43
N VAL A 11 10.94 -0.35 28.24
CA VAL A 11 11.46 0.14 26.94
C VAL A 11 11.34 -0.92 25.86
N ALA A 12 11.68 -2.18 26.17
CA ALA A 12 11.55 -3.29 25.23
C ALA A 12 10.09 -3.54 24.84
N LEU A 13 9.17 -3.50 25.81
CA LEU A 13 7.73 -3.63 25.54
C LEU A 13 7.24 -2.48 24.63
N PHE A 14 7.62 -1.24 24.95
CA PHE A 14 7.24 -0.07 24.19
C PHE A 14 7.74 -0.13 22.74
N LEU A 15 9.01 -0.50 22.52
CA LEU A 15 9.56 -0.68 21.17
C LEU A 15 8.88 -1.81 20.41
N ALA A 16 8.60 -2.95 21.06
CA ALA A 16 7.86 -4.05 20.43
C ALA A 16 6.46 -3.62 19.99
N THR A 17 5.75 -2.87 20.84
CA THR A 17 4.45 -2.30 20.50
C THR A 17 4.54 -1.32 19.33
N LEU A 18 5.54 -0.43 19.30
CA LEU A 18 5.73 0.50 18.20
C LEU A 18 5.97 -0.21 16.86
N ILE A 19 6.71 -1.32 16.85
CA ILE A 19 6.95 -2.13 15.63
C ILE A 19 5.64 -2.71 15.10
N LEU A 20 4.70 -3.11 15.97
CA LEU A 20 3.38 -3.61 15.54
C LEU A 20 2.51 -2.51 14.91
N PHE A 21 2.72 -1.24 15.28
CA PHE A 21 2.03 -0.09 14.69
C PHE A 21 2.71 0.48 13.44
N GLN A 22 3.90 -0.02 13.07
CA GLN A 22 4.49 0.31 11.77
C GLN A 22 3.66 -0.36 10.66
N GLY A 23 2.67 0.36 10.13
CA GLY A 23 1.75 -0.17 9.15
C GLY A 23 2.45 -0.68 7.90
N CYS A 24 1.99 -1.83 7.38
CA CYS A 24 2.42 -2.49 6.13
C CYS A 24 2.15 -1.66 4.84
N THR A 25 2.19 -0.34 4.91
CA THR A 25 1.95 0.58 3.79
C THR A 25 3.03 0.44 2.72
N VAL A 26 4.26 0.08 3.12
CA VAL A 26 5.38 -0.19 2.21
C VAL A 26 5.16 -1.48 1.41
N TYR A 27 4.52 -2.50 1.99
CA TYR A 27 4.26 -3.79 1.32
C TYR A 27 3.01 -3.79 0.45
N LYS A 28 2.27 -2.68 0.40
CA LYS A 28 1.04 -2.55 -0.39
C LYS A 28 1.28 -2.38 -1.90
N SER A 29 2.54 -2.21 -2.33
CA SER A 29 2.88 -2.14 -3.75
C SER A 29 3.01 -3.55 -4.35
N ALA A 30 1.87 -4.22 -4.55
CA ALA A 30 1.79 -5.41 -5.38
C ALA A 30 1.49 -5.00 -6.83
N ASN A 31 2.14 -5.65 -7.79
CA ASN A 31 1.73 -5.54 -9.19
C ASN A 31 0.47 -6.38 -9.37
N VAL A 32 -0.62 -5.73 -9.79
CA VAL A 32 -1.91 -6.36 -10.06
C VAL A 32 -2.24 -6.23 -11.54
N SER A 33 -3.02 -7.16 -12.06
CA SER A 33 -3.54 -7.06 -13.43
C SER A 33 -4.53 -5.90 -13.58
N LEU A 34 -4.78 -5.42 -14.81
CA LEU A 34 -5.79 -4.39 -15.06
C LEU A 34 -7.21 -4.83 -14.64
N ASN A 35 -7.51 -6.13 -14.77
CA ASN A 35 -8.78 -6.71 -14.31
C ASN A 35 -8.94 -6.61 -12.79
N GLU A 36 -7.92 -7.05 -12.04
CA GLU A 36 -7.93 -6.94 -10.58
C GLU A 36 -7.95 -5.47 -10.13
N ALA A 37 -7.21 -4.60 -10.83
CA ALA A 37 -7.21 -3.17 -10.56
C ALA A 37 -8.61 -2.56 -10.74
N ALA A 38 -9.35 -2.96 -11.78
CA ALA A 38 -10.71 -2.50 -12.03
C ALA A 38 -11.70 -2.94 -10.94
N GLN A 39 -11.50 -4.12 -10.35
CA GLN A 39 -12.32 -4.61 -9.23
C GLN A 39 -11.93 -3.95 -7.89
N SER A 40 -10.65 -3.66 -7.69
CA SER A 40 -10.11 -3.24 -6.40
C SER A 40 -10.58 -1.85 -5.92
N ASN A 41 -11.08 -0.99 -6.81
CA ASN A 41 -11.41 0.42 -6.49
C ASN A 41 -10.27 1.17 -5.77
N LEU A 42 -9.01 0.73 -5.94
CA LEU A 42 -7.84 1.32 -5.29
C LEU A 42 -7.16 2.34 -6.21
N LYS A 43 -6.39 3.24 -5.58
CA LYS A 43 -5.42 4.07 -6.30
C LYS A 43 -4.34 3.19 -6.88
N ILE A 44 -4.13 3.30 -8.18
CA ILE A 44 -3.13 2.49 -8.88
C ILE A 44 -2.17 3.37 -9.68
N LYS A 45 -0.97 2.83 -9.90
CA LYS A 45 0.04 3.42 -10.77
C LYS A 45 0.16 2.52 -11.99
N ILE A 46 -0.09 3.07 -13.17
CA ILE A 46 0.11 2.38 -14.45
C ILE A 46 1.48 2.79 -14.99
N ILE A 47 2.27 1.79 -15.37
CA ILE A 47 3.52 1.97 -16.11
C ILE A 47 3.21 1.64 -17.56
N LYS A 48 3.29 2.64 -18.44
CA LYS A 48 3.08 2.48 -19.87
C LYS A 48 4.33 1.88 -20.53
N ASN A 49 4.17 1.31 -21.72
CA ASN A 49 5.27 0.69 -22.48
C ASN A 49 6.39 1.68 -22.85
N ASN A 50 6.07 2.98 -22.93
CA ASN A 50 7.05 4.05 -23.12
C ASN A 50 7.81 4.44 -21.84
N GLY A 51 7.55 3.77 -20.71
CA GLY A 51 8.16 4.04 -19.41
C GLY A 51 7.44 5.08 -18.56
N ASP A 52 6.40 5.74 -19.10
CA ASP A 52 5.65 6.76 -18.37
C ASP A 52 4.86 6.15 -17.22
N LYS A 53 4.89 6.85 -16.08
CA LYS A 53 4.21 6.42 -14.85
C LYS A 53 3.07 7.38 -14.56
N GLU A 54 1.84 6.92 -14.71
CA GLU A 54 0.64 7.70 -14.40
C GLU A 54 -0.09 7.11 -13.20
N LYS A 55 -0.57 7.97 -12.31
CA LYS A 55 -1.38 7.57 -11.15
C LYS A 55 -2.85 7.85 -11.46
N PHE A 56 -3.70 6.87 -11.18
CA PHE A 56 -5.14 6.98 -11.31
C PHE A 56 -5.80 6.73 -9.96
N SER A 57 -6.91 7.43 -9.72
CA SER A 57 -7.70 7.23 -8.49
C SER A 57 -8.44 5.89 -8.53
N LYS A 58 -8.82 5.45 -9.72
CA LYS A 58 -9.48 4.18 -10.02
C LYS A 58 -9.30 3.83 -11.50
N VAL A 59 -9.34 2.55 -11.83
CA VAL A 59 -9.56 2.04 -13.20
C VAL A 59 -10.93 1.39 -13.29
N GLU A 60 -11.62 1.59 -14.40
CA GLU A 60 -12.94 1.03 -14.70
C GLU A 60 -12.88 0.30 -16.04
N LEU A 61 -13.44 -0.90 -16.09
CA LEU A 61 -13.70 -1.62 -17.35
C LEU A 61 -15.08 -1.17 -17.84
N TRP A 62 -15.15 -0.71 -19.09
CA TRP A 62 -16.39 -0.27 -19.73
C TRP A 62 -16.96 -1.38 -20.63
N ASP A 63 -18.21 -1.22 -21.05
CA ASP A 63 -18.94 -2.21 -21.86
C ASP A 63 -18.32 -2.47 -23.24
N ASP A 64 -17.44 -1.57 -23.70
CA ASP A 64 -16.64 -1.72 -24.91
C ASP A 64 -15.41 -2.63 -24.73
N GLY A 65 -15.19 -3.14 -23.52
CA GLY A 65 -14.04 -3.98 -23.16
C GLY A 65 -12.75 -3.20 -22.92
N GLN A 66 -12.79 -1.86 -22.89
CA GLN A 66 -11.62 -1.02 -22.65
C GLN A 66 -11.49 -0.56 -21.20
N PHE A 67 -10.25 -0.33 -20.78
CA PHE A 67 -9.93 0.18 -19.44
C PHE A 67 -9.74 1.68 -19.45
N TYR A 68 -10.49 2.38 -18.60
CA TYR A 68 -10.39 3.82 -18.42
C TYR A 68 -9.88 4.16 -17.02
N GLY A 69 -8.90 5.06 -16.96
CA GLY A 69 -8.35 5.57 -15.71
C GLY A 69 -9.00 6.89 -15.30
N ARG A 70 -9.60 6.95 -14.11
CA ARG A 70 -10.11 8.21 -13.55
C ARG A 70 -8.97 8.97 -12.88
N LYS A 71 -8.75 10.22 -13.26
CA LYS A 71 -7.88 11.16 -12.53
C LYS A 71 -8.73 11.96 -11.55
N LYS A 72 -8.19 12.26 -10.36
CA LYS A 72 -8.85 13.12 -9.37
C LYS A 72 -8.43 14.56 -9.63
#